data_AF-A0A4R6PZ92-F1
#
_entry.id   AF-A0A4R6PZ92-F1
#
_cell.length_a   1.000
_cell.length_b   1.000
_cell.length_c   1.000
_cell.angle_alpha   90.00
_cell.angle_beta   90.00
_cell.angle_gamma   90.00
#
_symmetry.space_group_name_H-M   'P 1'
#
loop_
_entity.id
_entity.type
_entity.pdbx_description
1 polymer ?
#
loop_
_entity_poly.entity_id
_entity_poly.type
_entity_poly.pdbx_seq_one_letter_code
_entity_poly.pdbx_strand_id
1 'polypeptide(L)' 'MLNDAHGLDHVYIACGYTDLRKGIDSLAAIVMTDFHLDPFA' A
#
# COMPACT_ATOMS: atom_id res chain seq x y z
N MET A 1 -2.53 -5.38 16.69
CA MET A 1 -2.19 -3.95 16.47
C MET A 1 -0.91 -3.91 15.64
N LEU A 2 -0.65 -2.83 14.90
CA LEU A 2 0.65 -2.60 14.21
C LEU A 2 1.86 -2.60 15.17
N ASN A 3 1.63 -2.70 16.48
CA ASN A 3 2.65 -2.78 17.51
C ASN A 3 3.58 -4.00 17.40
N ASP A 4 3.15 -5.08 16.72
CA ASP A 4 3.96 -6.30 16.50
C ASP A 4 4.44 -6.42 15.04
N ALA A 5 4.49 -5.32 14.29
CA ALA A 5 4.87 -5.29 12.88
C ALA A 5 6.39 -5.39 12.67
N HIS A 6 7.00 -6.46 13.19
CA HIS A 6 8.40 -6.77 12.98
C HIS A 6 8.62 -7.39 11.59
N GLY A 7 9.65 -6.92 10.86
CA GLY A 7 10.02 -7.47 9.56
C GLY A 7 9.21 -6.93 8.37
N LEU A 8 8.60 -5.74 8.49
CA LEU A 8 8.05 -5.04 7.34
C LEU A 8 9.17 -4.32 6.59
N ASP A 9 9.36 -4.64 5.32
CA ASP A 9 10.35 -3.97 4.46
C ASP A 9 9.83 -2.61 3.96
N HIS A 10 8.52 -2.53 3.67
CA HIS A 10 7.89 -1.33 3.13
C HIS A 10 6.52 -1.05 3.75
N VAL A 11 6.24 0.23 4.04
CA VAL A 11 4.95 0.70 4.55
C VAL A 11 4.47 1.86 3.69
N TYR A 12 3.29 1.71 3.09
CA TYR A 12 2.67 2.72 2.24
C TYR A 12 1.39 3.25 2.90
N ILE A 13 1.29 4.57 3.02
CA ILE A 13 0.15 5.26 3.63
C ILE A 13 -0.49 6.14 2.55
N ALA A 14 -1.71 5.81 2.14
CA ALA A 14 -2.50 6.69 1.29
C ALA A 14 -3.05 7.86 2.12
N CYS A 15 -2.49 9.05 1.92
CA CYS A 15 -2.95 10.27 2.57
C CYS A 15 -4.15 10.85 1.79
N GLY A 16 -5.38 10.48 2.17
CA GLY A 16 -6.60 11.02 1.57
C GLY A 16 -7.72 9.99 1.39
N TYR A 17 -8.72 10.33 0.58
CA TYR A 17 -9.82 9.41 0.26
C TYR A 17 -9.33 8.35 -0.73
N THR A 18 -9.19 7.12 -0.24
CA THR A 18 -8.94 5.94 -1.06
C THR A 18 -10.24 5.17 -1.21
N ASP A 19 -10.64 4.91 -2.46
CA ASP A 19 -11.81 4.08 -2.72
C ASP A 19 -11.48 2.59 -2.54
N LEU A 20 -11.68 2.08 -1.33
CA LEU A 20 -11.47 0.68 -0.99
C LEU A 20 -12.54 -0.26 -1.58
N ARG A 21 -13.57 0.24 -2.29
CA ARG A 21 -14.52 -0.65 -3.01
C ARG A 21 -13.83 -1.46 -4.09
N LYS A 22 -12.68 -0.99 -4.55
CA LYS A 22 -11.81 -1.70 -5.48
C LYS A 22 -10.75 -2.58 -4.78
N GLY A 23 -10.80 -2.66 -3.45
CA GLY A 23 -9.92 -3.49 -2.63
C GLY A 23 -8.48 -3.00 -2.56
N ILE A 24 -7.63 -3.85 -1.99
CA ILE A 24 -6.19 -3.60 -1.82
C ILE A 24 -5.44 -3.53 -3.16
N ASP A 25 -5.95 -4.22 -4.19
CA ASP A 25 -5.32 -4.27 -5.52
C ASP A 25 -5.26 -2.88 -6.17
N SER A 26 -6.29 -2.05 -5.95
CA SER A 26 -6.27 -0.68 -6.48
C SER A 26 -5.32 0.23 -5.71
N LEU A 27 -5.06 -0.05 -4.43
CA LEU A 27 -4.03 0.67 -3.69
C LEU A 27 -2.62 0.25 -4.16
N ALA A 28 -2.41 -1.04 -4.38
CA ALA A 28 -1.16 -1.56 -4.96
C ALA A 28 -0.91 -1.00 -6.37
N ALA A 29 -1.97 -0.87 -7.18
CA ALA A 29 -1.89 -0.24 -8.50
C ALA A 29 -1.37 1.20 -8.43
N ILE A 30 -1.85 2.01 -7.48
CA ILE A 30 -1.35 3.39 -7.28
C ILE A 30 0.14 3.39 -6.89
N VAL A 31 0.56 2.47 -6.01
CA VAL A 31 1.98 2.33 -5.62
C VAL A 31 2.85 2.00 -6.84
N MET A 32 2.39 1.09 -7.70
CA MET A 32 3.09 0.72 -8.93
C MET A 32 3.12 1.84 -9.97
N THR A 33 2.00 2.55 -10.19
CA THR A 33 1.90 3.54 -11.29
C THR A 33 2.48 4.89 -10.94
N ASP A 34 2.24 5.37 -9.72
CA ASP A 34 2.55 6.76 -9.37
C ASP A 34 3.93 6.85 -8.71
N PHE A 35 4.35 5.80 -8.01
CA PHE A 35 5.62 5.75 -7.27
C PHE A 35 6.65 4.82 -7.93
N HIS A 36 6.27 4.03 -8.94
CA HIS A 36 7.17 3.09 -9.64
C HIS A 36 7.82 2.07 -8.70
N LEU A 37 7.10 1.66 -7.66
CA LEU A 37 7.55 0.66 -6.68
C LEU A 37 6.73 -0.62 -6.81
N ASP A 38 7.35 -1.77 -6.56
CA ASP A 38 6.66 -3.06 -6.54
C ASP A 38 6.22 -3.39 -5.09
N PRO A 39 4.92 -3.32 -4.76
CA PRO A 39 4.42 -3.65 -3.42
C PRO A 39 4.37 -5.16 -3.15
N PHE A 40 4.69 -6.02 -4.13
CA PHE A 40 4.66 -7.49 -4.03
C PHE A 40 6.06 -8.15 -4.07
N ALA A 41 7.12 -7.36 -4.19
CA ALA A 41 8.51 -7.83 -4.21
C ALA A 41 9.04 -8.25 -2.82
#